data_AF-A0A3B4U9F0-F1
#
_entry.id   AF-A0A3B4U9F0-F1
#
_cell.length_a   1.000
_cell.length_b   1.000
_cell.length_c   1.000
_cell.angle_alpha   90.00
_cell.angle_beta   90.00
_cell.angle_gamma   90.00
#
_symmetry.space_group_name_H-M   'P 1'
#
loop_
_entity.id
_entity.type
_entity.pdbx_description
1 polymer ?
#
loop_
_entity_poly.entity_id
_entity_poly.type
_entity_poly.pdbx_seq_one_letter_code
_entity_poly.pdbx_strand_id
1 'polypeptide(L)'
;MSSTVLLNLLRCGRSAVTRQTFLAVRSSSETSTASGSIRFDSDGSGRPVTWDSFGIWDNRIEEPILLPSSIRYGKPIPQVSLSRVGSASVLGLRKQNEDRLRFARINDNLLYFAVFDGHGGPHAADYCYTFMEKFIRDALVEEEDDLEKVLKKAFLDADKALHTHLSYFNNASFLTAGTTATVALLRDGVELVVGSVGDSRAMLCRKGQANKLTTDHTPDREDERRRIQKFGGFVTWNSVGQANVNGRLAMTRSIGDFHLKNSGVIAEPDTQRLNIHHASDSFLALTTDGINFLLSDQEICDAINQCPDPTEAADVIAQQALQYGSEDNSTIIIVPFGAWGKHQSSTAGYSMSRNFASSGRWA
;
A
#
# COMPACT_ATOMS: atom_id res chain seq x y z
N MET A 1 36.03 -3.37 49.32
CA MET A 1 35.94 -2.10 48.56
C MET A 1 35.34 -2.45 47.21
N SER A 2 34.19 -1.98 46.73
CA SER A 2 33.16 -1.11 47.29
C SER A 2 31.84 -1.47 46.60
N SER A 3 30.77 -1.58 47.38
CA SER A 3 29.37 -1.65 46.96
C SER A 3 28.78 -0.25 47.13
N THR A 4 27.96 0.24 46.18
CA THR A 4 26.95 1.34 46.22
C THR A 4 26.91 2.00 44.83
N VAL A 5 25.75 2.21 44.19
CA VAL A 5 24.84 3.38 44.30
C VAL A 5 23.48 2.93 43.71
N LEU A 6 22.35 2.84 44.41
CA LEU A 6 21.47 3.81 45.10
C LEU A 6 20.15 4.02 44.31
N LEU A 7 19.10 3.32 44.76
CA LEU A 7 17.68 3.66 44.54
C LEU A 7 17.35 4.99 45.25
N ASN A 8 16.57 5.84 44.59
CA ASN A 8 15.80 6.98 45.12
C ASN A 8 14.73 7.32 44.05
N LEU A 9 13.49 7.76 44.31
CA LEU A 9 12.72 8.03 45.51
C LEU A 9 11.27 8.27 45.05
N LEU A 10 10.30 7.74 45.80
CA LEU A 10 8.93 8.27 45.87
C LEU A 10 8.95 9.63 46.60
N ARG A 11 8.29 10.66 46.06
CA ARG A 11 7.67 11.73 46.86
C ARG A 11 6.61 12.51 46.10
N CYS A 12 5.36 12.28 46.52
CA CYS A 12 4.37 13.27 46.93
C CYS A 12 4.26 14.59 46.13
N GLY A 13 3.15 14.74 45.42
CA GLY A 13 2.65 16.03 44.91
C GLY A 13 1.13 16.01 44.84
N ARG A 14 0.46 16.15 45.99
CA ARG A 14 -0.95 16.56 46.05
C ARG A 14 -1.03 18.02 45.60
N SER A 15 -1.84 18.32 44.59
CA SER A 15 -2.40 19.65 44.39
C SER A 15 -3.80 19.48 43.81
N ALA A 16 -4.78 19.66 44.69
CA ALA A 16 -6.16 19.85 44.32
C ALA A 16 -6.30 21.22 43.67
N VAL A 17 -6.85 21.27 42.45
CA VAL A 17 -7.33 22.52 41.86
C VAL A 17 -8.84 22.40 41.69
N THR A 18 -9.50 23.19 42.52
CA THR A 18 -10.93 23.41 42.65
C THR A 18 -11.50 23.96 41.35
N ARG A 19 -12.54 23.31 40.80
CA ARG A 19 -13.42 23.93 39.79
C ARG A 19 -14.18 25.08 40.45
N GLN A 20 -13.79 26.32 40.17
CA GLN A 20 -14.65 27.48 40.37
C GLN A 20 -15.36 27.80 39.05
N THR A 21 -16.66 27.53 39.05
CA THR A 21 -17.64 28.08 38.11
C THR A 21 -17.72 29.59 38.30
N PHE A 22 -17.28 30.36 37.29
CA PHE A 22 -17.65 31.76 37.16
C PHE A 22 -18.72 31.90 36.09
N LEU A 23 -19.96 32.09 36.55
CA LEU A 23 -21.03 32.71 35.80
C LEU A 23 -20.71 34.20 35.67
N ALA A 24 -20.43 34.66 34.45
CA ALA A 24 -20.39 36.08 34.14
C ALA A 24 -21.45 36.37 33.08
N VAL A 25 -22.57 36.92 33.54
CA VAL A 25 -23.58 37.61 32.74
C VAL A 25 -23.02 38.99 32.37
N ARG A 26 -22.99 39.33 31.09
CA ARG A 26 -23.02 40.71 30.56
C ARG A 26 -23.49 40.65 29.11
N SER A 27 -24.77 40.88 28.89
CA SER A 27 -25.36 42.17 28.48
C SER A 27 -25.16 42.44 26.98
N SER A 28 -26.20 42.11 26.24
CA SER A 28 -26.51 42.57 24.90
C SER A 28 -26.58 44.10 24.83
N SER A 29 -25.89 44.69 23.86
CA SER A 29 -26.46 45.62 22.88
C SER A 29 -25.32 46.29 22.13
N GLU A 30 -25.18 46.01 20.84
CA GLU A 30 -24.75 47.02 19.87
C GLU A 30 -25.18 46.59 18.47
N THR A 31 -26.14 47.35 17.94
CA THR A 31 -26.58 47.35 16.55
C THR A 31 -25.63 48.20 15.71
N SER A 32 -25.14 47.68 14.60
CA SER A 32 -24.73 48.51 13.45
C SER A 32 -24.98 47.80 12.11
N THR A 33 -25.97 48.36 11.43
CA THR A 33 -26.22 48.50 9.98
C THR A 33 -25.25 47.87 8.96
N ALA A 34 -25.81 46.96 8.16
CA ALA A 34 -25.77 46.82 6.69
C ALA A 34 -24.48 47.13 5.89
N SER A 35 -23.97 46.12 5.16
CA SER A 35 -23.74 46.23 3.70
C SER A 35 -23.32 44.90 3.05
N GLY A 36 -23.92 44.60 1.90
CA GLY A 36 -23.28 44.01 0.71
C GLY A 36 -22.61 42.64 0.80
N SER A 37 -23.31 41.59 0.38
CA SER A 37 -23.07 40.92 -0.92
C SER A 37 -23.82 39.58 -0.94
N ILE A 38 -24.87 39.50 -1.75
CA ILE A 38 -25.46 38.22 -2.13
C ILE A 38 -24.42 37.56 -3.05
N ARG A 39 -23.59 36.67 -2.48
CA ARG A 39 -22.75 35.77 -3.27
C ARG A 39 -23.63 34.59 -3.67
N PHE A 40 -23.67 34.34 -4.98
CA PHE A 40 -24.40 33.22 -5.57
C PHE A 40 -23.85 31.89 -5.02
N ASP A 41 -24.67 31.14 -4.29
CA ASP A 41 -24.46 29.72 -4.03
C ASP A 41 -24.82 28.94 -5.29
N SER A 42 -23.84 28.31 -5.94
CA SER A 42 -24.12 27.47 -7.12
C SER A 42 -24.66 26.08 -6.77
N ASP A 43 -24.48 25.65 -5.51
CA ASP A 43 -24.83 24.29 -5.04
C ASP A 43 -25.83 24.26 -3.87
N GLY A 44 -26.27 25.43 -3.39
CA GLY A 44 -27.29 25.56 -2.32
C GLY A 44 -26.88 24.96 -0.97
N SER A 45 -25.60 24.70 -0.74
CA SER A 45 -25.11 23.99 0.45
C SER A 45 -25.02 24.84 1.72
N GLY A 46 -25.18 26.16 1.62
CA GLY A 46 -25.14 27.10 2.75
C GLY A 46 -23.77 27.16 3.46
N ARG A 47 -22.73 26.59 2.86
CA ARG A 47 -21.35 26.71 3.33
C ARG A 47 -20.72 27.95 2.68
N PRO A 48 -20.00 28.79 3.44
CA PRO A 48 -19.31 29.93 2.85
C PRO A 48 -18.38 29.43 1.74
N VAL A 49 -18.44 30.05 0.56
CA VAL A 49 -17.51 29.79 -0.55
C VAL A 49 -16.10 30.13 -0.08
N THR A 50 -15.42 29.14 0.51
CA THR A 50 -13.99 29.21 0.82
C THR A 50 -13.22 29.06 -0.48
N TRP A 51 -11.97 29.54 -0.51
CA TRP A 51 -11.05 29.37 -1.65
C TRP A 51 -10.96 27.91 -2.15
N ASP A 52 -11.36 26.96 -1.30
CA ASP A 52 -11.54 25.53 -1.56
C ASP A 52 -12.50 25.22 -2.73
N SER A 53 -13.48 26.09 -3.03
CA SER A 53 -14.41 25.91 -4.17
C SER A 53 -13.76 26.08 -5.55
N PHE A 54 -12.54 26.63 -5.61
CA PHE A 54 -11.71 26.61 -6.82
C PHE A 54 -10.88 25.32 -6.96
N GLY A 55 -11.01 24.37 -6.01
CA GLY A 55 -10.29 23.10 -5.99
C GLY A 55 -8.80 23.20 -5.66
N ILE A 56 -8.32 24.36 -5.20
CA ILE A 56 -6.89 24.67 -5.21
C ILE A 56 -6.19 24.18 -3.94
N TRP A 57 -6.83 24.20 -2.77
CA TRP A 57 -6.18 23.79 -1.51
C TRP A 57 -7.18 23.15 -0.56
N ASP A 58 -6.77 22.07 0.10
CA ASP A 58 -7.46 21.50 1.25
C ASP A 58 -6.50 21.57 2.42
N ASN A 59 -6.86 22.36 3.44
CA ASN A 59 -6.02 22.68 4.58
C ASN A 59 -5.71 21.47 5.49
N ARG A 60 -6.12 20.26 5.13
CA ARG A 60 -5.83 19.02 5.87
C ARG A 60 -4.44 18.44 5.59
N ILE A 61 -3.73 18.97 4.60
CA ILE A 61 -2.35 18.57 4.30
C ILE A 61 -1.47 19.80 4.43
N GLU A 62 -0.96 20.04 5.65
CA GLU A 62 0.07 21.05 5.95
C GLU A 62 1.46 20.66 5.40
N GLU A 63 1.52 19.79 4.38
CA GLU A 63 2.80 19.34 3.84
C GLU A 63 3.41 20.45 2.97
N PRO A 64 4.74 20.67 3.08
CA PRO A 64 5.41 21.66 2.27
C PRO A 64 5.31 21.30 0.78
N ILE A 65 5.32 22.33 -0.07
CA ILE A 65 5.33 22.16 -1.52
C ILE A 65 6.72 21.70 -1.95
N LEU A 66 6.79 20.67 -2.81
CA LEU A 66 8.00 20.32 -3.55
C LEU A 66 8.27 21.39 -4.61
N LEU A 67 8.97 22.46 -4.24
CA LEU A 67 9.23 23.60 -5.11
C LEU A 67 9.89 23.22 -6.45
N PRO A 68 10.98 22.43 -6.50
CA PRO A 68 11.63 22.08 -7.76
C PRO A 68 10.67 21.37 -8.73
N SER A 69 9.94 20.37 -8.23
CA SER A 69 8.93 19.64 -8.99
C SER A 69 7.78 20.56 -9.41
N SER A 70 7.31 21.42 -8.51
CA SER A 70 6.19 22.34 -8.79
C SER A 70 6.52 23.33 -9.90
N ILE A 71 7.75 23.83 -9.92
CA ILE A 71 8.25 24.68 -11.02
C ILE A 71 8.34 23.88 -12.31
N ARG A 72 8.89 22.66 -12.26
CA ARG A 72 9.06 21.77 -13.43
C ARG A 72 7.73 21.43 -14.10
N TYR A 73 6.70 21.10 -13.32
CA TYR A 73 5.40 20.67 -13.82
C TYR A 73 4.35 21.80 -13.89
N GLY A 74 4.70 23.02 -13.48
CA GLY A 74 3.81 24.19 -13.54
C GLY A 74 2.56 24.12 -12.67
N LYS A 75 2.59 23.31 -11.59
CA LYS A 75 1.46 23.12 -10.66
C LYS A 75 1.98 22.87 -9.24
N PRO A 76 1.26 23.30 -8.18
CA PRO A 76 1.64 22.97 -6.81
C PRO A 76 1.64 21.46 -6.57
N ILE A 77 2.78 20.90 -6.15
CA ILE A 77 2.94 19.49 -5.80
C ILE A 77 3.26 19.41 -4.31
N PRO A 78 2.37 18.86 -3.47
CA PRO A 78 2.65 18.64 -2.06
C PRO A 78 3.72 17.56 -1.89
N GLN A 79 4.56 17.71 -0.87
CA GLN A 79 5.49 16.66 -0.46
C GLN A 79 4.72 15.47 0.12
N VAL A 80 5.04 14.28 -0.37
CA VAL A 80 4.57 13.03 0.23
C VAL A 80 5.52 12.68 1.37
N SER A 81 5.08 12.89 2.62
CA SER A 81 5.89 12.55 3.80
C SER A 81 5.78 11.06 4.15
N LEU A 82 6.93 10.41 4.33
CA LEU A 82 7.00 9.02 4.76
C LEU A 82 6.47 8.81 6.19
N SER A 83 6.46 9.85 7.03
CA SER A 83 5.90 9.76 8.40
C SER A 83 4.38 9.61 8.43
N ARG A 84 3.70 9.92 7.32
CA ARG A 84 2.24 9.78 7.17
C ARG A 84 1.84 8.50 6.44
N VAL A 85 2.80 7.71 5.98
CA VAL A 85 2.50 6.41 5.36
C VAL A 85 1.98 5.49 6.46
N GLY A 86 0.77 4.98 6.25
CA GLY A 86 0.18 3.96 7.10
C GLY A 86 0.64 2.58 6.64
N SER A 87 0.90 1.67 7.58
CA SER A 87 1.23 0.29 7.24
C SER A 87 0.86 -0.65 8.36
N ALA A 88 0.36 -1.83 8.00
CA ALA A 88 0.05 -2.90 8.94
C ALA A 88 0.43 -4.25 8.33
N SER A 89 0.85 -5.19 9.16
CA SER A 89 1.09 -6.59 8.78
C SER A 89 0.70 -7.49 9.94
N VAL A 90 -0.25 -8.39 9.71
CA VAL A 90 -0.78 -9.31 10.71
C VAL A 90 -0.56 -10.76 10.29
N LEU A 91 -0.29 -11.62 11.28
CA LEU A 91 0.09 -13.02 11.06
C LEU A 91 -1.06 -13.91 10.53
N GLY A 92 -2.31 -13.62 10.89
CA GLY A 92 -3.42 -14.52 10.60
C GLY A 92 -3.32 -15.85 11.38
N LEU A 93 -3.77 -16.95 10.77
CA LEU A 93 -3.72 -18.30 11.34
C LEU A 93 -2.49 -19.10 10.85
N ARG A 94 -1.51 -18.42 10.25
CA ARG A 94 -0.24 -19.02 9.82
C ARG A 94 0.72 -19.21 11.01
N LYS A 95 1.67 -20.12 10.84
CA LYS A 95 2.73 -20.37 11.83
C LYS A 95 3.79 -19.27 11.86
N GLN A 96 3.99 -18.62 10.72
CA GLN A 96 5.00 -17.60 10.50
C GLN A 96 4.41 -16.51 9.61
N ASN A 97 4.87 -15.27 9.83
CA ASN A 97 4.58 -14.17 8.92
C ASN A 97 5.68 -14.12 7.87
N GLU A 98 5.33 -14.49 6.63
CA GLU A 98 6.21 -14.49 5.46
C GLU A 98 6.10 -13.18 4.66
N ASP A 99 5.12 -12.32 4.97
CA ASP A 99 4.99 -10.99 4.37
C ASP A 99 6.09 -10.04 4.84
N ARG A 100 6.57 -9.22 3.91
CA ARG A 100 7.46 -8.08 4.18
C ARG A 100 6.93 -6.83 3.49
N LEU A 101 7.08 -5.71 4.17
CA LEU A 101 6.73 -4.40 3.64
C LEU A 101 7.89 -3.44 3.83
N ARG A 102 8.13 -2.53 2.88
CA ARG A 102 9.17 -1.51 3.01
C ARG A 102 8.79 -0.25 2.27
N PHE A 103 9.08 0.90 2.85
CA PHE A 103 9.01 2.18 2.17
C PHE A 103 10.19 3.06 2.60
N ALA A 104 10.76 3.78 1.64
CA ALA A 104 11.96 4.57 1.86
C ALA A 104 12.08 5.70 0.82
N ARG A 105 12.92 6.68 1.13
CA ARG A 105 13.35 7.69 0.16
C ARG A 105 14.66 7.21 -0.48
N ILE A 106 14.63 6.95 -1.78
CA ILE A 106 15.81 6.51 -2.53
C ILE A 106 16.75 7.70 -2.71
N ASN A 107 16.25 8.79 -3.25
CA ASN A 107 16.95 10.08 -3.38
C ASN A 107 15.93 11.21 -3.20
N ASP A 108 16.37 12.47 -3.32
CA ASP A 108 15.51 13.64 -3.05
C ASP A 108 14.22 13.66 -3.86
N ASN A 109 14.24 13.05 -5.04
CA ASN A 109 13.15 13.07 -6.00
C ASN A 109 12.43 11.72 -6.15
N LEU A 110 12.84 10.66 -5.45
CA LEU A 110 12.32 9.31 -5.66
C LEU A 110 11.96 8.63 -4.34
N LEU A 111 10.67 8.33 -4.18
CA LEU A 111 10.16 7.49 -3.11
C LEU A 111 9.93 6.07 -3.60
N TYR A 112 10.09 5.11 -2.70
CA TYR A 112 9.96 3.68 -2.93
C TYR A 112 8.98 3.09 -1.90
N PHE A 113 8.08 2.24 -2.37
CA PHE A 113 7.13 1.48 -1.56
C PHE A 113 7.04 0.06 -2.10
N ALA A 114 7.04 -0.94 -1.24
CA ALA A 114 6.98 -2.33 -1.67
C ALA A 114 6.32 -3.24 -0.65
N VAL A 115 5.63 -4.26 -1.16
CA VAL A 115 5.17 -5.43 -0.43
C VAL A 115 5.69 -6.69 -1.12
N PHE A 116 6.07 -7.68 -0.30
CA PHE A 116 6.57 -8.98 -0.71
C PHE A 116 5.84 -10.03 0.12
N ASP A 117 5.01 -10.83 -0.54
CA ASP A 117 4.26 -11.92 0.07
C ASP A 117 5.06 -13.21 -0.15
N GLY A 118 5.55 -13.81 0.92
CA GLY A 118 6.50 -14.90 0.87
C GLY A 118 5.82 -16.27 0.97
N HIS A 119 6.37 -17.26 0.27
CA HIS A 119 5.91 -18.65 0.39
C HIS A 119 7.08 -19.64 0.32
N GLY A 120 6.88 -20.82 0.92
CA GLY A 120 7.93 -21.85 0.96
C GLY A 120 9.11 -21.48 1.88
N GLY A 121 8.86 -20.64 2.88
CA GLY A 121 9.85 -20.04 3.75
C GLY A 121 10.02 -18.54 3.45
N PRO A 122 10.37 -17.70 4.45
CA PRO A 122 10.43 -16.25 4.29
C PRO A 122 11.64 -15.75 3.49
N HIS A 123 12.58 -16.63 3.13
CA HIS A 123 13.91 -16.27 2.63
C HIS A 123 13.89 -15.41 1.36
N ALA A 124 12.97 -15.67 0.43
CA ALA A 124 12.83 -14.88 -0.78
C ALA A 124 12.29 -13.47 -0.46
N ALA A 125 11.24 -13.38 0.36
CA ALA A 125 10.67 -12.12 0.83
C ALA A 125 11.68 -11.30 1.66
N ASP A 126 12.41 -11.94 2.58
CA ASP A 126 13.49 -11.33 3.38
C ASP A 126 14.61 -10.77 2.50
N TYR A 127 14.99 -11.50 1.45
CA TYR A 127 16.03 -11.06 0.52
C TYR A 127 15.57 -9.84 -0.29
N CYS A 128 14.35 -9.88 -0.83
CA CYS A 128 13.75 -8.74 -1.54
C CYS A 128 13.60 -7.53 -0.61
N TYR A 129 13.08 -7.72 0.60
CA TYR A 129 13.01 -6.69 1.62
C TYR A 129 14.37 -6.02 1.89
N THR A 130 15.44 -6.82 1.97
CA THR A 130 16.79 -6.34 2.29
C THR A 130 17.44 -5.61 1.11
N PHE A 131 17.37 -6.18 -0.09
CA PHE A 131 18.22 -5.80 -1.23
C PHE A 131 17.51 -5.12 -2.40
N MET A 132 16.17 -5.14 -2.49
CA MET A 132 15.45 -4.55 -3.62
C MET A 132 15.78 -3.07 -3.83
N GLU A 133 15.88 -2.30 -2.74
CA GLU A 133 16.31 -0.90 -2.78
C GLU A 133 17.70 -0.74 -3.43
N LYS A 134 18.64 -1.65 -3.17
CA LYS A 134 19.97 -1.63 -3.79
C LYS A 134 19.87 -1.88 -5.30
N PHE A 135 19.11 -2.90 -5.74
CA PHE A 135 18.96 -3.21 -7.15
C PHE A 135 18.30 -2.07 -7.93
N ILE A 136 17.34 -1.38 -7.31
CA ILE A 136 16.73 -0.17 -7.88
C ILE A 136 17.77 0.95 -8.03
N ARG A 137 18.58 1.20 -7.00
CA ARG A 137 19.66 2.21 -7.06
C ARG A 137 20.67 1.90 -8.16
N ASP A 138 21.09 0.64 -8.28
CA ASP A 138 22.04 0.21 -9.30
C ASP A 138 21.43 0.37 -10.71
N ALA A 139 20.17 -0.04 -10.90
CA ALA A 139 19.47 0.11 -12.18
C ALA A 139 19.20 1.57 -12.56
N LEU A 140 19.00 2.47 -11.60
CA LEU A 140 18.85 3.91 -11.84
C LEU A 140 20.11 4.56 -12.42
N VAL A 141 21.31 4.02 -12.12
CA VAL A 141 22.56 4.53 -12.70
C VAL A 141 22.65 4.21 -14.19
N GLU A 142 22.03 3.12 -14.63
CA GLU A 142 22.09 2.65 -16.01
C GLU A 142 20.92 3.18 -16.87
N GLU A 143 19.70 3.23 -16.30
CA GLU A 143 18.44 3.51 -17.00
C GLU A 143 17.68 4.69 -16.35
N GLU A 144 18.39 5.77 -16.01
CA GLU A 144 17.88 6.87 -15.17
C GLU A 144 16.53 7.45 -15.64
N ASP A 145 16.30 7.53 -16.95
CA ASP A 145 15.11 8.18 -17.50
C ASP A 145 13.84 7.33 -17.43
N ASP A 146 13.95 6.00 -17.47
CA ASP A 146 12.82 5.09 -17.66
C ASP A 146 12.62 4.16 -16.45
N LEU A 147 11.74 4.58 -15.54
CA LEU A 147 11.43 3.83 -14.32
C LEU A 147 10.84 2.44 -14.58
N GLU A 148 10.19 2.20 -15.72
CA GLU A 148 9.67 0.87 -16.07
C GLU A 148 10.82 -0.09 -16.37
N LYS A 149 11.84 0.37 -17.11
CA LYS A 149 13.06 -0.41 -17.35
C LYS A 149 13.86 -0.61 -16.07
N VAL A 150 13.97 0.42 -15.23
CA VAL A 150 14.62 0.32 -13.91
C VAL A 150 13.99 -0.80 -13.08
N LEU A 151 12.66 -0.85 -13.00
CA LEU A 151 11.96 -1.90 -12.26
C LEU A 151 12.14 -3.27 -12.88
N LYS A 152 12.02 -3.40 -14.21
CA LYS A 152 12.26 -4.69 -14.90
C LYS A 152 13.66 -5.21 -14.63
N LYS A 153 14.67 -4.36 -14.76
CA LYS A 153 16.06 -4.73 -14.48
C LYS A 153 16.26 -5.10 -13.01
N ALA A 154 15.74 -4.28 -12.08
CA ALA A 154 15.88 -4.53 -10.65
C ALA A 154 15.26 -5.88 -10.23
N PHE A 155 14.10 -6.25 -10.79
CA PHE A 155 13.46 -7.54 -10.49
C PHE A 155 14.27 -8.72 -11.02
N LEU A 156 14.76 -8.64 -12.26
CA LEU A 156 15.58 -9.69 -12.87
C LEU A 156 16.94 -9.84 -12.17
N ASP A 157 17.58 -8.73 -11.82
CA ASP A 157 18.85 -8.73 -11.08
C ASP A 157 18.67 -9.27 -9.65
N ALA A 158 17.56 -8.91 -8.98
CA ALA A 158 17.21 -9.44 -7.66
C ALA A 158 16.98 -10.96 -7.70
N ASP A 159 16.23 -11.48 -8.68
CA ASP A 159 15.97 -12.91 -8.84
C ASP A 159 17.27 -13.70 -9.13
N LYS A 160 18.12 -13.18 -10.02
CA LYS A 160 19.43 -13.78 -10.33
C LYS A 160 20.36 -13.79 -9.13
N ALA A 161 20.41 -12.69 -8.36
CA ALA A 161 21.22 -12.60 -7.16
C ALA A 161 20.70 -13.52 -6.06
N LEU A 162 19.36 -13.61 -5.89
CA LEU A 162 18.72 -14.55 -4.97
C LEU A 162 19.06 -16.00 -5.32
N HIS A 163 19.03 -16.38 -6.60
CA HIS A 163 19.41 -17.73 -7.04
C HIS A 163 20.83 -18.08 -6.59
N THR A 164 21.76 -17.15 -6.81
CA THR A 164 23.17 -17.31 -6.41
C THR A 164 23.30 -17.42 -4.89
N HIS A 165 22.55 -16.60 -4.15
CA HIS A 165 22.55 -16.60 -2.68
C HIS A 165 22.00 -17.91 -2.09
N LEU A 166 20.84 -18.39 -2.56
CA LEU A 166 20.22 -19.61 -2.03
C LEU A 166 21.00 -20.87 -2.43
N SER A 167 21.60 -20.89 -3.63
CA SER A 167 22.44 -22.00 -4.08
C SER A 167 23.66 -22.22 -3.19
N TYR A 168 24.17 -21.17 -2.52
CA TYR A 168 25.31 -21.26 -1.62
C TYR A 168 25.02 -22.08 -0.35
N PHE A 169 23.78 -22.04 0.16
CA PHE A 169 23.40 -22.73 1.40
C PHE A 169 23.19 -24.25 1.24
N ASN A 170 23.30 -24.78 0.01
CA ASN A 170 23.20 -26.20 -0.33
C ASN A 170 22.00 -26.94 0.30
N ASN A 171 20.88 -26.23 0.50
CA ASN A 171 19.64 -26.79 1.01
C ASN A 171 18.54 -26.63 -0.04
N ALA A 172 18.08 -27.76 -0.58
CA ALA A 172 17.09 -27.80 -1.65
C ALA A 172 15.74 -27.15 -1.25
N SER A 173 15.40 -27.09 0.04
CA SER A 173 14.17 -26.44 0.49
C SER A 173 14.16 -24.94 0.19
N PHE A 174 15.31 -24.28 0.19
CA PHE A 174 15.39 -22.85 -0.13
C PHE A 174 15.11 -22.57 -1.60
N LEU A 175 15.37 -23.52 -2.51
CA LEU A 175 15.05 -23.35 -3.94
C LEU A 175 13.55 -23.44 -4.24
N THR A 176 12.75 -23.84 -3.25
CA THR A 176 11.28 -23.79 -3.30
C THR A 176 10.70 -22.53 -2.66
N ALA A 177 11.54 -21.69 -2.03
CA ALA A 177 11.09 -20.41 -1.51
C ALA A 177 10.87 -19.43 -2.66
N GLY A 178 9.77 -18.69 -2.58
CA GLY A 178 9.43 -17.66 -3.54
C GLY A 178 8.71 -16.50 -2.85
N THR A 179 8.52 -15.44 -3.59
CA THR A 179 7.75 -14.29 -3.11
C THR A 179 7.12 -13.55 -4.27
N THR A 180 5.96 -12.95 -4.01
CA THR A 180 5.46 -11.86 -4.84
C THR A 180 6.38 -10.65 -4.69
N ALA A 181 6.29 -9.71 -5.62
CA ALA A 181 6.86 -8.40 -5.41
C ALA A 181 5.95 -7.39 -6.08
N THR A 182 5.43 -6.43 -5.32
CA THR A 182 4.74 -5.26 -5.85
C THR A 182 5.48 -4.03 -5.38
N VAL A 183 6.13 -3.34 -6.30
CA VAL A 183 6.99 -2.19 -6.03
C VAL A 183 6.44 -0.95 -6.74
N ALA A 184 6.28 0.14 -6.00
CA ALA A 184 5.88 1.44 -6.50
C ALA A 184 7.02 2.46 -6.33
N LEU A 185 7.33 3.16 -7.41
CA LEU A 185 8.27 4.27 -7.44
C LEU A 185 7.52 5.56 -7.73
N LEU A 186 7.67 6.57 -6.86
CA LEU A 186 7.08 7.89 -7.05
C LEU A 186 8.18 8.93 -7.25
N ARG A 187 8.34 9.40 -8.50
CA ARG A 187 9.31 10.41 -8.89
C ARG A 187 8.69 11.81 -8.91
N ASP A 188 9.40 12.78 -8.36
CA ASP A 188 9.03 14.19 -8.25
C ASP A 188 7.65 14.43 -7.60
N GLY A 189 7.14 13.46 -6.83
CA GLY A 189 5.78 13.47 -6.29
C GLY A 189 4.66 13.26 -7.31
N VAL A 190 4.96 13.10 -8.60
CA VAL A 190 3.95 13.07 -9.69
C VAL A 190 4.00 11.79 -10.50
N GLU A 191 5.16 11.37 -10.95
CA GLU A 191 5.29 10.20 -11.81
C GLU A 191 5.28 8.93 -10.95
N LEU A 192 4.21 8.15 -11.03
CA LEU A 192 4.08 6.87 -10.35
C LEU A 192 4.31 5.73 -11.35
N VAL A 193 5.25 4.85 -11.03
CA VAL A 193 5.45 3.59 -11.76
C VAL A 193 5.34 2.43 -10.78
N VAL A 194 4.47 1.48 -11.11
CA VAL A 194 4.30 0.22 -10.36
C VAL A 194 4.82 -0.92 -11.22
N GLY A 195 5.62 -1.80 -10.62
CA GLY A 195 6.03 -3.07 -11.20
C GLY A 195 5.61 -4.21 -10.29
N SER A 196 5.01 -5.26 -10.84
CA SER A 196 4.64 -6.43 -10.01
C SER A 196 4.86 -7.79 -10.66
N VAL A 197 5.13 -8.77 -9.80
CA VAL A 197 5.01 -10.21 -10.07
C VAL A 197 4.21 -10.87 -8.94
N GLY A 198 3.39 -11.86 -9.27
CA GLY A 198 2.47 -12.50 -8.33
C GLY A 198 1.09 -11.84 -8.29
N ASP A 199 0.42 -11.94 -7.15
CA ASP A 199 -0.98 -11.56 -6.92
C ASP A 199 -1.16 -10.56 -5.76
N SER A 200 -0.07 -10.06 -5.17
CA SER A 200 -0.12 -8.83 -4.39
C SER A 200 -0.50 -7.64 -5.29
N ARG A 201 -1.27 -6.70 -4.75
CA ARG A 201 -1.95 -5.66 -5.53
C ARG A 201 -1.44 -4.27 -5.23
N ALA A 202 -1.53 -3.40 -6.23
CA ALA A 202 -1.46 -1.97 -6.06
C ALA A 202 -2.73 -1.32 -6.63
N MET A 203 -3.25 -0.32 -5.93
CA MET A 203 -4.46 0.40 -6.33
C MET A 203 -4.38 1.88 -5.96
N LEU A 204 -4.91 2.73 -6.83
CA LEU A 204 -5.00 4.17 -6.65
C LEU A 204 -6.46 4.56 -6.38
N CYS A 205 -6.70 5.28 -5.28
CA CYS A 205 -8.00 5.91 -5.05
C CYS A 205 -8.07 7.26 -5.75
N ARG A 206 -8.91 7.38 -6.76
CA ARG A 206 -9.15 8.64 -7.49
C ARG A 206 -10.63 9.00 -7.40
N LYS A 207 -10.93 10.16 -6.81
CA LYS A 207 -12.31 10.63 -6.61
C LYS A 207 -13.19 9.61 -5.86
N GLY A 208 -12.61 8.90 -4.89
CA GLY A 208 -13.30 7.87 -4.11
C GLY A 208 -13.47 6.51 -4.81
N GLN A 209 -13.00 6.35 -6.05
CA GLN A 209 -13.08 5.08 -6.78
C GLN A 209 -11.72 4.37 -6.83
N ALA A 210 -11.76 3.05 -6.70
CA ALA A 210 -10.59 2.18 -6.80
C ALA A 210 -10.16 1.99 -8.26
N ASN A 211 -8.94 2.42 -8.59
CA ASN A 211 -8.29 2.15 -9.86
C ASN A 211 -7.17 1.12 -9.66
N LYS A 212 -7.36 -0.09 -10.18
CA LYS A 212 -6.36 -1.16 -10.10
C LYS A 212 -5.11 -0.80 -10.94
N LEU A 213 -3.92 -0.98 -10.35
CA LEU A 213 -2.62 -0.70 -10.97
C LEU A 213 -1.80 -1.95 -11.29
N THR A 214 -2.28 -3.13 -10.86
CA THR A 214 -1.66 -4.42 -11.15
C THR A 214 -2.70 -5.40 -11.64
N THR A 215 -2.29 -6.44 -12.36
CA THR A 215 -3.17 -7.55 -12.72
C THR A 215 -2.54 -8.84 -12.21
N ASP A 216 -3.27 -9.55 -11.36
CA ASP A 216 -2.82 -10.76 -10.70
C ASP A 216 -2.30 -11.77 -11.73
N HIS A 217 -1.11 -12.31 -11.48
CA HIS A 217 -0.45 -13.29 -12.34
C HIS A 217 -0.90 -14.69 -11.94
N THR A 218 -2.12 -15.07 -12.32
CA THR A 218 -2.70 -16.38 -11.98
C THR A 218 -2.75 -17.32 -13.20
N PRO A 219 -2.79 -18.65 -12.99
CA PRO A 219 -2.93 -19.62 -14.08
C PRO A 219 -4.24 -19.50 -14.87
N ASP A 220 -5.24 -18.77 -14.35
CA ASP A 220 -6.49 -18.48 -15.05
C ASP A 220 -6.32 -17.39 -16.13
N ARG A 221 -5.27 -16.56 -16.01
CA ARG A 221 -4.93 -15.55 -17.01
C ARG A 221 -4.41 -16.24 -18.26
N GLU A 222 -5.10 -16.02 -19.37
CA GLU A 222 -4.93 -16.83 -20.57
C GLU A 222 -3.54 -16.69 -21.24
N ASP A 223 -2.95 -15.50 -21.22
CA ASP A 223 -1.58 -15.25 -21.67
C ASP A 223 -0.54 -15.97 -20.79
N GLU A 224 -0.72 -15.92 -19.47
CA GLU A 224 0.14 -16.60 -18.49
C GLU A 224 0.05 -18.12 -18.65
N ARG A 225 -1.17 -18.66 -18.77
CA ARG A 225 -1.42 -20.08 -19.01
C ARG A 225 -0.72 -20.59 -20.25
N ARG A 226 -0.80 -19.84 -21.36
CA ARG A 226 -0.10 -20.18 -22.60
C ARG A 226 1.41 -20.18 -22.42
N ARG A 227 1.97 -19.22 -21.65
CA ARG A 227 3.41 -19.23 -21.33
C ARG A 227 3.79 -20.48 -20.57
N ILE A 228 3.07 -20.83 -19.50
CA ILE A 228 3.35 -22.03 -18.70
C ILE A 228 3.36 -23.28 -19.59
N GLN A 229 2.33 -23.47 -20.41
CA GLN A 229 2.23 -24.61 -21.34
C GLN A 229 3.36 -24.63 -22.38
N LYS A 230 3.72 -23.46 -22.94
CA LYS A 230 4.80 -23.34 -23.91
C LYS A 230 6.16 -23.75 -23.35
N PHE A 231 6.39 -23.51 -22.06
CA PHE A 231 7.61 -23.89 -21.36
C PHE A 231 7.51 -25.29 -20.70
N GLY A 232 6.52 -26.10 -21.07
CA GLY A 232 6.38 -27.48 -20.60
C GLY A 232 5.84 -27.62 -19.17
N GLY A 233 5.41 -26.52 -18.55
CA GLY A 233 4.61 -26.56 -17.34
C GLY A 233 3.16 -26.95 -17.64
N PHE A 234 2.42 -27.32 -16.59
CA PHE A 234 0.99 -27.64 -16.70
C PHE A 234 0.21 -26.96 -15.56
N VAL A 235 -1.09 -26.80 -15.76
CA VAL A 235 -1.99 -26.23 -14.75
C VAL A 235 -2.91 -27.34 -14.26
N THR A 236 -3.00 -27.49 -12.93
CA THR A 236 -3.92 -28.42 -12.27
C THR A 236 -4.81 -27.66 -11.32
N TRP A 237 -6.00 -28.20 -11.05
CA TRP A 237 -6.91 -27.65 -10.06
C TRP A 237 -6.86 -28.47 -8.78
N ASN A 238 -6.79 -27.80 -7.64
CA ASN A 238 -6.94 -28.47 -6.35
C ASN A 238 -8.42 -28.84 -6.08
N SER A 239 -8.69 -29.49 -4.96
CA SER A 239 -10.06 -29.90 -4.57
C SER A 239 -11.03 -28.73 -4.39
N VAL A 240 -10.51 -27.51 -4.19
CA VAL A 240 -11.28 -26.26 -4.01
C VAL A 240 -11.43 -25.51 -5.34
N GLY A 241 -10.91 -26.06 -6.45
CA GLY A 241 -11.00 -25.45 -7.78
C GLY A 241 -10.03 -24.29 -8.02
N GLN A 242 -9.01 -24.11 -7.17
CA GLN A 242 -7.94 -23.14 -7.43
C GLN A 242 -6.92 -23.74 -8.40
N ALA A 243 -6.49 -22.94 -9.38
CA ALA A 243 -5.53 -23.35 -10.39
C ALA A 243 -4.09 -23.19 -9.87
N ASN A 244 -3.26 -24.20 -10.07
CA ASN A 244 -1.86 -24.23 -9.64
C ASN A 244 -0.94 -24.67 -10.79
N VAL A 245 0.19 -23.97 -10.94
CA VAL A 245 1.30 -24.36 -11.82
C VAL A 245 1.98 -25.60 -11.25
N ASN A 246 2.06 -26.65 -12.07
CA ASN A 246 2.61 -27.96 -11.74
C ASN A 246 2.09 -28.55 -10.42
N GLY A 247 0.85 -28.21 -10.03
CA GLY A 247 0.24 -28.61 -8.77
C GLY A 247 0.89 -28.03 -7.51
N ARG A 248 1.66 -26.94 -7.63
CA ARG A 248 2.40 -26.33 -6.50
C ARG A 248 2.09 -24.86 -6.28
N LEU A 249 2.22 -24.02 -7.31
CA LEU A 249 2.21 -22.56 -7.15
C LEU A 249 0.92 -21.96 -7.68
N ALA A 250 0.23 -21.14 -6.89
CA ALA A 250 -1.04 -20.49 -7.28
C ALA A 250 -0.85 -19.28 -8.23
N MET A 251 0.39 -18.87 -8.47
CA MET A 251 0.77 -17.76 -9.33
C MET A 251 1.73 -18.18 -10.46
N THR A 252 1.82 -17.38 -11.50
CA THR A 252 2.60 -17.65 -12.73
C THR A 252 3.84 -16.78 -12.86
N ARG A 253 4.05 -15.83 -11.96
CA ARG A 253 5.25 -15.01 -11.85
C ARG A 253 5.62 -14.81 -10.39
N SER A 254 6.91 -14.82 -10.10
CA SER A 254 7.45 -14.63 -8.75
C SER A 254 8.95 -14.34 -8.79
N ILE A 255 9.49 -13.83 -7.69
CA ILE A 255 10.93 -13.86 -7.42
C ILE A 255 11.22 -15.11 -6.59
N GLY A 256 12.23 -15.91 -6.95
CA GLY A 256 12.49 -17.22 -6.33
C GLY A 256 11.87 -18.38 -7.12
N ASP A 257 11.27 -19.38 -6.46
CA ASP A 257 10.63 -20.54 -7.12
C ASP A 257 11.50 -21.18 -8.21
N PHE A 258 12.80 -21.33 -7.97
CA PHE A 258 13.77 -21.69 -9.02
C PHE A 258 13.47 -23.03 -9.67
N HIS A 259 12.81 -23.94 -8.95
CA HIS A 259 12.32 -25.20 -9.47
C HIS A 259 11.21 -25.08 -10.53
N LEU A 260 10.51 -23.95 -10.63
CA LEU A 260 9.44 -23.67 -11.60
C LEU A 260 9.86 -22.66 -12.68
N LYS A 261 11.03 -22.02 -12.57
CA LYS A 261 11.51 -21.05 -13.56
C LYS A 261 11.59 -21.65 -14.97
N ASN A 262 12.01 -22.91 -15.09
CA ASN A 262 12.05 -23.64 -16.36
C ASN A 262 10.66 -24.04 -16.89
N SER A 263 9.62 -23.99 -16.06
CA SER A 263 8.22 -24.28 -16.43
C SER A 263 7.42 -23.03 -16.80
N GLY A 264 8.09 -21.89 -16.97
CA GLY A 264 7.47 -20.63 -17.40
C GLY A 264 7.05 -19.69 -16.26
N VAL A 265 7.39 -19.99 -15.00
CA VAL A 265 7.30 -18.99 -13.93
C VAL A 265 8.44 -18.00 -14.11
N ILE A 266 8.15 -16.71 -14.27
CA ILE A 266 9.17 -15.69 -14.58
C ILE A 266 9.22 -14.61 -13.51
N ALA A 267 10.37 -13.93 -13.40
CA ALA A 267 10.55 -12.78 -12.50
C ALA A 267 10.40 -11.42 -13.22
N GLU A 268 10.10 -11.42 -14.52
CA GLU A 268 9.85 -10.18 -15.27
C GLU A 268 8.50 -9.56 -14.84
N PRO A 269 8.49 -8.33 -14.32
CA PRO A 269 7.28 -7.68 -13.85
C PRO A 269 6.43 -7.14 -15.00
N ASP A 270 5.11 -7.18 -14.82
CA ASP A 270 4.22 -6.27 -15.53
C ASP A 270 4.38 -4.88 -14.90
N THR A 271 4.50 -3.84 -15.74
CA THR A 271 4.69 -2.45 -15.30
C THR A 271 3.51 -1.57 -15.71
N GLN A 272 3.17 -0.60 -14.87
CA GLN A 272 2.16 0.41 -15.14
C GLN A 272 2.66 1.78 -14.70
N ARG A 273 2.64 2.74 -15.63
CA ARG A 273 3.02 4.14 -15.42
C ARG A 273 1.81 5.06 -15.47
N LEU A 274 1.73 6.00 -14.52
CA LEU A 274 0.72 7.06 -14.51
C LEU A 274 1.19 8.30 -13.77
N ASN A 275 0.47 9.41 -13.97
CA ASN A 275 0.70 10.65 -13.24
C ASN A 275 -0.32 10.83 -12.11
N ILE A 276 0.18 11.20 -10.94
CA ILE A 276 -0.60 11.57 -9.78
C ILE A 276 -1.21 12.96 -9.97
N HIS A 277 -2.50 13.05 -9.72
CA HIS A 277 -3.28 14.27 -9.70
C HIS A 277 -3.68 14.56 -8.25
N HIS A 278 -2.83 15.27 -7.51
CA HIS A 278 -3.07 15.60 -6.09
C HIS A 278 -4.40 16.33 -5.80
N ALA A 279 -5.07 16.88 -6.80
CA ALA A 279 -6.42 17.44 -6.64
C ALA A 279 -7.52 16.36 -6.51
N SER A 280 -7.33 15.20 -7.12
CA SER A 280 -8.32 14.11 -7.21
C SER A 280 -7.88 12.78 -6.60
N ASP A 281 -6.57 12.58 -6.44
CA ASP A 281 -5.97 11.31 -6.01
C ASP A 281 -5.75 11.35 -4.52
N SER A 282 -6.41 10.43 -3.82
CA SER A 282 -6.47 10.42 -2.35
C SER A 282 -5.34 9.61 -1.75
N PHE A 283 -5.05 8.42 -2.30
CA PHE A 283 -3.98 7.55 -1.83
C PHE A 283 -3.62 6.47 -2.84
N LEU A 284 -2.42 5.91 -2.67
CA LEU A 284 -1.99 4.62 -3.21
C LEU A 284 -2.05 3.58 -2.08
N ALA A 285 -2.61 2.40 -2.35
CA ALA A 285 -2.56 1.27 -1.44
C ALA A 285 -1.86 0.06 -2.09
N LEU A 286 -1.02 -0.64 -1.32
CA LEU A 286 -0.39 -1.91 -1.68
C LEU A 286 -0.86 -2.99 -0.71
N THR A 287 -1.30 -4.15 -1.20
CA THR A 287 -1.90 -5.22 -0.36
C THR A 287 -1.44 -6.62 -0.76
N THR A 288 -1.30 -7.52 0.22
CA THR A 288 -1.05 -8.97 0.01
C THR A 288 -2.34 -9.78 -0.10
N ASP A 289 -2.23 -11.04 -0.50
CA ASP A 289 -3.39 -11.87 -0.89
C ASP A 289 -4.38 -12.15 0.26
N GLY A 290 -3.89 -12.19 1.51
CA GLY A 290 -4.71 -12.34 2.70
C GLY A 290 -5.74 -11.24 2.91
N ILE A 291 -5.53 -10.06 2.29
CA ILE A 291 -6.54 -8.99 2.20
C ILE A 291 -7.36 -9.16 0.92
N ASN A 292 -6.69 -9.37 -0.21
CA ASN A 292 -7.27 -9.35 -1.56
C ASN A 292 -8.30 -10.47 -1.81
N PHE A 293 -8.23 -11.57 -1.06
CA PHE A 293 -9.21 -12.67 -1.15
C PHE A 293 -10.55 -12.36 -0.51
N LEU A 294 -10.59 -11.44 0.46
CA LEU A 294 -11.81 -11.15 1.23
C LEU A 294 -12.37 -9.76 0.95
N LEU A 295 -11.51 -8.79 0.67
CA LEU A 295 -11.90 -7.42 0.38
C LEU A 295 -11.66 -7.12 -1.09
N SER A 296 -12.69 -6.62 -1.76
CA SER A 296 -12.55 -6.05 -3.10
C SER A 296 -11.82 -4.71 -3.05
N ASP A 297 -11.21 -4.33 -4.18
CA ASP A 297 -10.49 -3.06 -4.30
C ASP A 297 -11.37 -1.85 -3.91
N GLN A 298 -12.67 -1.88 -4.23
CA GLN A 298 -13.59 -0.79 -3.84
C GLN A 298 -13.89 -0.79 -2.33
N GLU A 299 -14.05 -1.94 -1.70
CA GLU A 299 -14.26 -2.03 -0.25
C GLU A 299 -13.04 -1.54 0.53
N ILE A 300 -11.83 -1.86 0.05
CA ILE A 300 -10.57 -1.31 0.57
C ILE A 300 -10.61 0.22 0.45
N CYS A 301 -10.97 0.76 -0.72
CA CYS A 301 -11.07 2.20 -0.91
C CYS A 301 -12.07 2.88 0.04
N ASP A 302 -13.25 2.28 0.20
CA ASP A 302 -14.32 2.82 1.03
C ASP A 302 -13.95 2.78 2.52
N ALA A 303 -13.30 1.71 2.98
CA ALA A 303 -12.79 1.61 4.34
C ALA A 303 -11.73 2.67 4.63
N ILE A 304 -10.75 2.86 3.74
CA ILE A 304 -9.69 3.88 3.90
C ILE A 304 -10.28 5.29 3.96
N ASN A 305 -11.26 5.60 3.11
CA ASN A 305 -11.90 6.92 3.06
C ASN A 305 -12.74 7.26 4.31
N GLN A 306 -13.08 6.26 5.14
CA GLN A 306 -13.78 6.46 6.42
C GLN A 306 -12.82 6.76 7.57
N CYS A 307 -11.56 6.38 7.45
CA CYS A 307 -10.56 6.58 8.48
C CYS A 307 -9.95 8.00 8.41
N PRO A 308 -9.66 8.63 9.55
CA PRO A 308 -9.05 9.96 9.59
C PRO A 308 -7.58 9.92 9.15
N ASP A 309 -6.85 8.88 9.52
CA ASP A 309 -5.43 8.75 9.27
C ASP A 309 -5.06 7.43 8.55
N PRO A 310 -3.97 7.42 7.75
CA PRO A 310 -3.55 6.23 7.02
C PRO A 310 -3.13 5.06 7.91
N THR A 311 -2.63 5.31 9.12
CA THR A 311 -2.13 4.27 10.02
C THR A 311 -3.28 3.48 10.62
N GLU A 312 -4.30 4.17 11.14
CA GLU A 312 -5.57 3.61 11.57
C GLU A 312 -6.26 2.89 10.40
N ALA A 313 -6.27 3.49 9.21
CA ALA A 313 -6.83 2.82 8.02
C ALA A 313 -6.15 1.48 7.73
N ALA A 314 -4.82 1.41 7.84
CA ALA A 314 -4.05 0.20 7.62
C ALA A 314 -4.39 -0.87 8.68
N ASP A 315 -4.44 -0.48 9.95
CA ASP A 315 -4.80 -1.38 11.06
C ASP A 315 -6.25 -1.89 10.94
N VAL A 316 -7.20 -1.01 10.59
CA VAL A 316 -8.60 -1.36 10.40
C VAL A 316 -8.77 -2.39 9.27
N ILE A 317 -8.11 -2.19 8.13
CA ILE A 317 -8.19 -3.14 7.01
C ILE A 317 -7.58 -4.49 7.38
N ALA A 318 -6.39 -4.48 7.99
CA ALA A 318 -5.74 -5.71 8.40
C ALA A 318 -6.62 -6.49 9.41
N GLN A 319 -7.26 -5.81 10.36
CA GLN A 319 -8.19 -6.42 11.30
C GLN A 319 -9.49 -6.88 10.62
N GLN A 320 -10.02 -6.12 9.66
CA GLN A 320 -11.23 -6.47 8.93
C GLN A 320 -11.03 -7.74 8.11
N ALA A 321 -9.86 -7.92 7.48
CA ALA A 321 -9.50 -9.16 6.80
C ALA A 321 -9.52 -10.36 7.77
N LEU A 322 -8.96 -10.22 8.97
CA LEU A 322 -9.03 -11.26 10.01
C LEU A 322 -10.46 -11.55 10.46
N GLN A 323 -11.28 -10.51 10.63
CA GLN A 323 -12.69 -10.66 11.02
C GLN A 323 -13.53 -11.36 9.96
N TYR A 324 -13.20 -11.16 8.68
CA TYR A 324 -13.85 -11.84 7.55
C TYR A 324 -13.31 -13.28 7.34
N GLY A 325 -12.40 -13.73 8.20
CA GLY A 325 -11.91 -15.10 8.24
C GLY A 325 -10.64 -15.32 7.44
N SER A 326 -9.79 -14.30 7.25
CA SER A 326 -8.49 -14.50 6.59
C SER A 326 -7.63 -15.40 7.45
N GLU A 327 -7.22 -16.52 6.87
CA GLU A 327 -6.29 -17.45 7.51
C GLU A 327 -4.82 -17.08 7.20
N ASP A 328 -4.59 -16.20 6.22
CA ASP A 328 -3.27 -15.85 5.71
C ASP A 328 -2.61 -14.65 6.39
N ASN A 329 -1.33 -14.43 6.08
CA ASN A 329 -0.68 -13.17 6.36
C ASN A 329 -1.41 -12.04 5.61
N SER A 330 -1.66 -10.93 6.30
CA SER A 330 -2.40 -9.80 5.73
C SER A 330 -1.62 -8.53 5.94
N THR A 331 -1.15 -7.94 4.84
CA THR A 331 -0.25 -6.78 4.85
C THR A 331 -0.74 -5.70 3.93
N ILE A 332 -0.68 -4.45 4.41
CA ILE A 332 -1.07 -3.26 3.65
C ILE A 332 -0.11 -2.09 3.89
N ILE A 333 0.17 -1.32 2.83
CA ILE A 333 0.76 0.02 2.87
C ILE A 333 -0.24 1.01 2.29
N ILE A 334 -0.44 2.16 2.93
CA ILE A 334 -1.28 3.27 2.47
C ILE A 334 -0.44 4.55 2.40
N VAL A 335 -0.27 5.07 1.18
CA VAL A 335 0.47 6.30 0.90
C VAL A 335 -0.52 7.43 0.62
N PRO A 336 -0.65 8.42 1.53
CA PRO A 336 -1.59 9.52 1.32
C PRO A 336 -1.10 10.49 0.25
N PHE A 337 -2.04 10.97 -0.57
CA PHE A 337 -1.83 12.01 -1.57
C PHE A 337 -2.68 13.26 -1.26
N GLY A 338 -2.56 14.28 -2.11
CA GLY A 338 -3.12 15.61 -1.88
C GLY A 338 -4.65 15.66 -1.70
N ALA A 339 -5.39 14.65 -2.15
CA ALA A 339 -6.84 14.57 -1.98
C ALA A 339 -7.27 13.65 -0.82
N TRP A 340 -6.37 13.28 0.08
CA TRP A 340 -6.71 12.48 1.27
C TRP A 340 -7.84 13.15 2.05
N GLY A 341 -8.89 12.38 2.36
CA GLY A 341 -10.06 12.83 3.09
C GLY A 341 -11.05 13.71 2.29
N LYS A 342 -10.76 14.12 1.05
CA LYS A 342 -11.71 14.92 0.22
C LYS A 342 -12.96 14.16 -0.15
N HIS A 343 -12.82 12.86 -0.36
CA HIS A 343 -13.88 11.99 -0.84
C HIS A 343 -14.29 11.05 0.30
N GLN A 344 -15.05 11.59 1.26
CA GLN A 344 -15.74 10.75 2.23
C GLN A 344 -16.90 10.05 1.51
N SER A 345 -16.93 8.72 1.56
CA SER A 345 -18.05 7.95 1.01
C SER A 345 -19.31 8.25 1.83
N SER A 346 -20.37 8.74 1.18
CA SER A 346 -21.64 9.10 1.81
C SER A 346 -22.63 7.93 1.91
N THR A 347 -22.24 6.71 1.56
CA THR A 347 -23.14 5.55 1.57
C THR A 347 -22.42 4.26 1.96
N ALA A 348 -22.61 3.84 3.22
CA ALA A 348 -22.25 2.51 3.67
C ALA A 348 -23.25 1.48 3.13
N GLY A 349 -22.98 0.96 1.93
CA GLY A 349 -23.64 -0.24 1.41
C GLY A 349 -22.92 -1.48 1.94
N TYR A 350 -23.08 -1.83 3.22
CA TYR A 350 -22.59 -3.10 3.75
C TYR A 350 -23.36 -4.25 3.07
N SER A 351 -22.80 -4.79 1.98
CA SER A 351 -23.31 -5.98 1.33
C SER A 351 -22.87 -7.22 2.12
N MET A 352 -23.63 -7.59 3.15
CA MET A 352 -23.48 -8.88 3.87
C MET A 352 -23.80 -10.12 3.01
N SER A 353 -23.88 -9.98 1.69
CA SER A 353 -24.24 -11.04 0.75
C SER A 353 -23.23 -11.12 -0.39
N ARG A 354 -22.04 -11.65 -0.09
CA ARG A 354 -21.16 -12.20 -1.13
C ARG A 354 -20.59 -13.55 -0.71
N ASN A 355 -21.13 -14.57 -1.37
CA ASN A 355 -20.52 -15.83 -1.80
C ASN A 355 -19.44 -16.45 -0.91
N PHE A 356 -19.88 -17.32 -0.01
CA PHE A 356 -19.13 -18.44 0.59
C PHE A 356 -18.54 -19.45 -0.43
N ALA A 357 -18.45 -19.10 -1.71
CA ALA A 357 -18.04 -20.00 -2.78
C ALA A 357 -16.51 -20.13 -2.95
N SER A 358 -15.71 -19.27 -2.31
CA SER A 358 -14.24 -19.35 -2.36
C SER A 358 -13.57 -19.73 -1.02
N SER A 359 -14.33 -19.86 0.07
CA SER A 359 -13.82 -20.41 1.34
C SER A 359 -14.17 -21.91 1.41
N GLY A 360 -13.38 -22.75 0.75
CA GLY A 360 -13.52 -24.20 0.81
C GLY A 360 -13.18 -24.76 2.19
N ARG A 361 -14.10 -24.62 3.15
CA ARG A 361 -14.04 -25.30 4.46
C ARG A 361 -15.32 -26.01 4.87
N TRP A 362 -16.30 -26.09 3.96
CA TRP A 362 -17.50 -26.91 4.11
C TRP A 362 -17.87 -27.58 2.77
N ALA A 363 -16.97 -28.41 2.24
CA ALA A 363 -17.27 -29.52 1.34
C ALA A 363 -16.11 -30.52 1.37
#